data_AF-A0A528FX89-F1
#
_entry.id   AF-A0A528FX89-F1
#
_cell.length_a   1.000
_cell.length_b   1.000
_cell.length_c   1.000
_cell.angle_alpha   90.00
_cell.angle_beta   90.00
_cell.angle_gamma   90.00
#
_symmetry.space_group_name_H-M   'P 1'
#
loop_
_entity.id
_entity.type
_entity.pdbx_description
1 polymer ?
#
loop_
_entity_poly.entity_id
_entity_poly.type
_entity_poly.pdbx_seq_one_letter_code
_entity_poly.pdbx_strand_id
1 'polypeptide(L)'
;LGPSGCGKSTTLRMLGGFEIPNSGRILLAGKDVTRLPPNKRNVNIVFQDYALFPHMNVARNIAFGLELKGLHSSAIHKRVMELLALVQLQD
;
A
#
# COMPACT_ATOMS: atom_id res chain seq x y z
N LEU A 1 -3.79 -9.80 18.31
CA LEU A 1 -5.08 -9.13 18.02
C LEU A 1 -5.54 -8.43 19.30
N GLY A 2 -5.99 -7.18 19.23
CA GLY A 2 -6.38 -6.39 20.42
C GLY A 2 -7.66 -5.59 20.17
N PRO A 3 -8.32 -5.09 21.23
CA PRO A 3 -9.64 -4.45 21.16
C PRO A 3 -9.63 -3.15 20.33
N SER A 4 -10.81 -2.59 20.08
CA SER A 4 -10.91 -1.25 19.50
C SER A 4 -10.14 -0.24 20.36
N GLY A 5 -9.44 0.72 19.74
CA GLY A 5 -8.63 1.70 20.45
C GLY A 5 -7.26 1.24 20.95
N CYS A 6 -6.86 -0.03 20.78
CA CYS A 6 -5.55 -0.51 21.26
C CYS A 6 -4.31 -0.04 20.45
N GLY A 7 -4.45 0.95 19.57
CA GLY A 7 -3.32 1.57 18.84
C GLY A 7 -2.85 0.86 17.56
N LYS A 8 -3.59 -0.12 17.02
CA LYS A 8 -3.22 -0.83 15.76
C LYS A 8 -3.07 0.12 14.58
N SER A 9 -4.10 0.92 14.32
CA SER A 9 -4.13 1.85 13.18
C SER A 9 -3.07 2.94 13.33
N THR A 10 -2.88 3.48 14.54
CA THR A 10 -1.80 4.41 14.89
C THR A 10 -0.43 3.80 14.58
N THR A 11 -0.21 2.54 14.97
CA THR A 11 1.06 1.83 14.71
C THR A 11 1.31 1.64 13.22
N LEU A 12 0.31 1.21 12.45
CA LEU A 12 0.44 1.07 10.99
C LEU A 12 0.67 2.42 10.29
N ARG A 13 0.01 3.48 10.75
CA ARG A 13 0.23 4.85 10.23
C ARG A 13 1.65 5.34 10.51
N MET A 14 2.20 5.06 11.71
CA MET A 14 3.60 5.34 12.02
C MET A 14 4.56 4.55 11.13
N LEU A 15 4.31 3.26 10.88
CA LEU A 15 5.11 2.44 9.96
C LEU A 15 5.09 3.02 8.53
N GLY A 16 3.94 3.50 8.08
CA GLY A 16 3.76 4.18 6.79
C GLY A 16 4.31 5.59 6.69
N GLY A 17 4.70 6.20 7.81
CA GLY A 17 5.15 7.59 7.85
C GLY A 17 4.03 8.63 7.81
N PHE A 18 2.78 8.22 8.05
CA PHE A 18 1.63 9.12 8.18
C PHE A 18 1.52 9.72 9.60
N GLU A 19 2.25 9.16 10.55
CA GLU A 19 2.42 9.67 11.91
C GLU A 19 3.89 9.54 12.34
N ILE A 20 4.35 10.45 13.20
CA ILE A 20 5.71 10.47 13.73
C ILE A 20 5.67 9.94 15.16
N PRO A 21 6.46 8.91 15.52
CA PRO A 21 6.50 8.43 16.89
C PRO A 21 7.09 9.50 17.81
N ASN A 22 6.55 9.63 19.03
CA ASN A 22 7.07 10.57 20.02
C ASN A 22 8.50 10.20 20.47
N SER A 23 8.83 8.90 20.48
CA SER A 23 10.13 8.37 20.86
C SER A 23 10.44 7.06 20.14
N GLY A 24 11.70 6.63 20.16
CA GLY A 24 12.15 5.41 19.50
C GLY A 24 12.47 5.58 18.02
N ARG A 25 12.66 4.46 17.31
CA ARG A 25 13.03 4.42 15.90
C ARG A 25 12.26 3.33 15.16
N ILE A 26 11.97 3.59 13.89
CA ILE A 26 11.38 2.62 12.96
C ILE A 26 12.46 2.18 11.99
N LEU A 27 12.81 0.89 12.03
CA LEU A 27 13.79 0.29 11.12
C LEU A 27 13.07 -0.58 10.09
N LEU A 28 13.31 -0.31 8.81
CA LEU A 28 12.86 -1.17 7.70
C LEU A 28 14.07 -1.77 7.02
N ALA A 29 14.19 -3.09 7.06
CA ALA A 29 15.36 -3.83 6.54
C ALA A 29 16.70 -3.23 7.05
N GLY A 30 16.76 -2.91 8.35
CA GLY A 30 17.94 -2.33 9.01
C GLY A 30 18.16 -0.82 8.77
N LYS A 31 17.38 -0.17 7.89
CA LYS A 31 17.48 1.27 7.63
C LYS A 31 16.51 2.06 8.50
N ASP A 32 17.00 3.13 9.12
CA ASP A 32 16.14 4.05 9.87
C ASP A 32 15.26 4.85 8.91
N VAL A 33 13.95 4.70 9.06
CA VAL A 33 12.95 5.41 8.24
C VAL A 33 12.10 6.37 9.07
N THR A 34 12.43 6.58 10.34
CA THR A 34 11.60 7.29 11.33
C THR A 34 11.12 8.66 10.82
N ARG A 35 11.96 9.38 10.09
CA ARG A 35 11.67 10.71 9.52
C ARG A 35 11.49 10.72 8.00
N LEU A 36 11.49 9.56 7.35
CA LEU A 36 11.21 9.51 5.91
C LEU A 36 9.71 9.74 5.67
N PRO A 37 9.34 10.61 4.71
CA PRO A 37 7.95 10.79 4.32
C PRO A 37 7.41 9.51 3.66
N PRO A 38 6.08 9.28 3.65
CA PRO A 38 5.48 8.05 3.16
C PRO A 38 5.96 7.60 1.78
N ASN A 39 6.04 8.53 0.82
CA ASN A 39 6.45 8.25 -0.56
C ASN A 39 7.92 7.81 -0.72
N LYS A 40 8.74 7.97 0.32
CA LYS A 40 10.14 7.51 0.34
C LYS A 40 10.33 6.24 1.17
N ARG A 41 9.29 5.74 1.82
CA ARG A 41 9.34 4.47 2.53
C ARG A 41 9.05 3.35 1.55
N ASN A 42 9.88 2.31 1.54
CA ASN A 42 9.69 1.15 0.69
C ASN A 42 8.62 0.19 1.26
N VAL A 43 7.41 0.72 1.49
CA VAL A 43 6.25 -0.01 2.02
C VAL A 43 5.00 0.42 1.25
N ASN A 44 4.05 -0.50 1.09
CA ASN A 44 2.72 -0.20 0.57
C ASN A 44 1.72 -0.53 1.69
N ILE A 45 0.76 0.37 1.94
CA ILE A 45 -0.22 0.22 3.01
C ILE A 45 -1.62 0.18 2.42
N VAL A 46 -2.41 -0.78 2.88
CA VAL A 46 -3.85 -0.84 2.66
C VAL A 46 -4.52 -0.30 3.92
N PHE A 47 -5.28 0.78 3.79
CA PHE A 47 -6.02 1.39 4.90
C PHE A 47 -7.36 0.67 5.12
N GLN A 48 -7.96 0.90 6.30
CA GLN A 48 -9.30 0.37 6.61
C GLN A 48 -10.38 1.01 5.73
N ASP A 49 -10.21 2.26 5.32
CA ASP A 49 -11.06 2.91 4.33
C ASP A 49 -10.53 2.65 2.91
N TYR A 50 -11.44 2.23 2.02
CA TYR A 50 -11.09 1.86 0.65
C TYR A 50 -10.62 3.09 -0.14
N ALA A 51 -9.34 3.10 -0.52
CA ALA A 51 -8.75 4.11 -1.39
C ALA A 51 -8.83 3.68 -2.88
N LEU A 52 -10.02 3.29 -3.33
CA LEU A 52 -10.27 3.00 -4.75
C LEU A 52 -10.53 4.30 -5.52
N PHE A 53 -10.13 4.34 -6.79
CA PHE A 53 -10.52 5.39 -7.72
C PHE A 53 -11.91 5.08 -8.27
N PRO A 54 -12.97 5.79 -7.83
CA PRO A 54 -14.36 5.41 -8.12
C PRO A 54 -14.75 5.58 -9.60
N HIS A 55 -13.98 6.36 -10.35
CA HIS A 55 -14.17 6.59 -11.79
C HIS A 55 -13.40 5.57 -12.65
N MET A 56 -12.75 4.58 -12.04
CA MET A 56 -12.01 3.51 -12.71
C MET A 56 -12.67 2.16 -12.43
N ASN A 57 -12.64 1.25 -13.40
CA ASN A 57 -13.02 -0.15 -13.16
C ASN A 57 -11.95 -0.89 -12.34
N VAL A 58 -12.22 -2.14 -11.94
CA VAL A 58 -11.31 -2.95 -11.11
C VAL A 58 -9.95 -3.12 -11.79
N ALA A 59 -9.93 -3.49 -13.07
CA ALA A 59 -8.69 -3.69 -13.82
C ALA A 59 -7.82 -2.42 -13.87
N ARG A 60 -8.43 -1.25 -14.07
CA ARG A 60 -7.74 0.05 -14.08
C ARG A 60 -7.24 0.45 -12.69
N ASN A 61 -8.01 0.18 -11.63
CA ASN A 61 -7.55 0.39 -10.25
C ASN A 61 -6.28 -0.42 -9.94
N ILE A 62 -6.20 -1.66 -10.43
CA ILE A 62 -5.01 -2.51 -10.27
C ILE A 62 -3.85 -2.01 -11.16
N ALA A 63 -4.13 -1.71 -12.43
CA ALA A 63 -3.12 -1.29 -13.41
C ALA A 63 -2.42 0.02 -13.02
N PHE A 64 -3.16 0.97 -12.44
CA PHE A 64 -2.67 2.31 -12.10
C PHE A 64 -1.38 2.28 -11.26
N GLY A 65 -1.32 1.42 -10.24
CA GLY A 65 -0.11 1.29 -9.41
C GLY A 65 1.10 0.71 -10.14
N LEU A 66 0.89 -0.07 -11.20
CA LEU A 66 1.94 -0.65 -12.04
C LEU A 66 2.43 0.34 -13.11
N GLU A 67 1.51 1.15 -13.66
CA GLU A 67 1.81 2.25 -14.58
C GLU A 67 2.70 3.31 -13.91
N LEU A 68 2.37 3.71 -12.68
CA LEU A 68 3.20 4.65 -11.91
C LEU A 68 4.62 4.13 -11.62
N LYS A 69 4.81 2.80 -11.65
CA LYS A 69 6.13 2.17 -11.52
C LYS A 69 6.89 2.06 -12.85
N GLY A 70 6.28 2.51 -13.95
CA GLY A 70 6.89 2.52 -15.28
C GLY A 70 7.01 1.15 -15.95
N LEU A 71 6.14 0.18 -15.60
CA LEU A 71 6.15 -1.12 -16.26
C LEU A 71 5.64 -1.03 -17.71
N HIS A 72 6.12 -1.92 -18.59
CA HIS A 72 5.62 -2.02 -19.95
C HIS A 72 4.18 -2.56 -20.01
N SER A 73 3.41 -2.11 -21.01
CA SER A 73 1.99 -2.45 -21.18
C SER A 73 1.70 -3.96 -21.14
N SER A 74 2.54 -4.78 -21.80
CA SER A 74 2.38 -6.25 -21.79
C SER A 74 2.59 -6.87 -20.39
N ALA A 75 3.56 -6.36 -19.64
CA ALA A 75 3.82 -6.80 -18.27
C ALA A 75 2.70 -6.37 -17.31
N ILE A 76 2.15 -5.16 -17.50
CA ILE A 76 0.99 -4.68 -16.75
C ILE A 76 -0.21 -5.58 -17.01
N HIS A 77 -0.54 -5.85 -18.28
CA HIS A 77 -1.69 -6.68 -18.64
C HIS A 77 -1.58 -8.08 -18.02
N LYS A 78 -0.43 -8.74 -18.16
CA LYS A 78 -0.18 -10.05 -17.54
C LYS A 78 -0.41 -9.99 -16.03
N ARG A 79 0.17 -8.99 -15.35
CA ARG A 79 0.08 -8.88 -13.90
C ARG A 79 -1.34 -8.57 -13.42
N VAL A 80 -2.09 -7.76 -14.16
CA VAL A 80 -3.50 -7.46 -13.86
C VAL A 80 -4.33 -8.73 -13.94
N MET A 81 -4.18 -9.55 -14.99
CA MET A 81 -4.92 -10.80 -15.13
C MET A 81 -4.58 -11.80 -14.01
N GLU A 82 -3.31 -11.92 -13.63
CA GLU A 82 -2.90 -12.74 -12.48
C GLU A 82 -3.57 -12.30 -11.17
N LEU A 83 -3.64 -10.99 -10.92
CA LEU A 83 -4.23 -10.43 -9.71
C LEU A 83 -5.76 -10.58 -9.69
N LEU A 84 -6.43 -10.36 -10.83
CA LEU A 84 -7.87 -10.59 -10.97
C LEU A 84 -8.23 -12.06 -10.71
N ALA A 85 -7.42 -12.99 -11.21
CA ALA A 85 -7.62 -14.41 -10.96
C ALA A 85 -7.42 -14.78 -9.49
N LEU A 86 -6.40 -14.23 -8.83
CA LEU A 86 -6.13 -14.45 -7.42
C LEU A 86 -7.30 -14.02 -6.52
N VAL A 87 -8.01 -12.94 -6.89
CA VAL A 87 -9.15 -12.41 -6.13
C VAL A 87 -10.51 -12.83 -6.70
N GLN A 88 -10.53 -13.74 -7.67
CA GLN A 88 -11.76 -14.28 -8.29
C GLN A 88 -12.65 -13.21 -8.94
N LEU A 89 -12.05 -12.26 -9.66
CA LEU A 89 -12.73 -11.17 -10.38
C LEU A 89 -12.39 -11.16 -11.88
N GLN A 90 -12.24 -12.34 -12.49
CA GLN A 90 -11.80 -12.52 -13.88
C GLN A 90 -12.95 -12.59 -14.91
N ASP A 91 -14.19 -12.55 -14.44
CA ASP A 91 -15.43 -12.69 -15.23
C ASP A 91 -16.10 -11.32 -15.48
#